data_AF-A0AAE1A3P4-F1
#
_entry.id   AF-A0AAE1A3P4-F1
#
_cell.length_a   1.000
_cell.length_b   1.000
_cell.length_c   1.000
_cell.angle_alpha   90.00
_cell.angle_beta   90.00
_cell.angle_gamma   90.00
#
_symmetry.space_group_name_H-M   'P 1'
#
loop_
_entity.id
_entity.type
_entity.pdbx_description
1 polymer ?
#
loop_
_entity_poly.entity_id
_entity_poly.type
_entity_poly.pdbx_seq_one_letter_code
_entity_poly.pdbx_strand_id
1 'polypeptide(L)'
;MDKHGEGTVTTAKGRQVTKPNIVNRYNKCMGGVDCSDAMRLANLGKRCKWTKKFVFALIGRAALNAFIIYDRHCASFHKLCRYCFMVQLVEFLMGNW
;
A
#
# COMPACT_ATOMS: atom_id res chain seq x y z
N MET A 1 31.69 -14.58 -3.31
CA MET A 1 31.80 -13.16 -2.92
C MET A 1 30.45 -12.55 -3.19
N ASP A 2 29.58 -12.44 -2.18
CA ASP A 2 28.30 -11.74 -2.32
C ASP A 2 28.09 -10.86 -1.08
N LYS A 3 28.50 -9.60 -1.17
CA LYS A 3 28.30 -8.58 -0.15
C LYS A 3 26.96 -7.89 -0.40
N HIS A 4 25.87 -8.44 0.15
CA HIS A 4 24.59 -7.75 0.22
C HIS A 4 24.35 -7.23 1.64
N GLY A 5 24.32 -5.89 1.76
CA GLY A 5 24.22 -5.08 2.97
C GLY A 5 23.58 -5.73 4.19
N GLU A 6 24.42 -6.01 5.18
CA GLU A 6 24.02 -6.46 6.51
C GLU A 6 23.33 -5.31 7.25
N GLY A 7 22.05 -5.51 7.59
CA GLY A 7 21.31 -4.58 8.43
C GLY A 7 21.79 -4.69 9.88
N THR A 8 22.85 -3.95 10.22
CA THR A 8 23.37 -3.83 11.58
C THR A 8 22.36 -3.10 12.44
N VAL A 9 22.01 -3.68 13.59
CA VAL A 9 21.06 -3.08 14.55
C VAL A 9 21.78 -2.85 15.86
N THR A 10 21.60 -1.66 16.43
CA THR A 10 22.11 -1.35 17.76
C THR A 10 21.11 -1.83 18.81
N THR A 11 21.54 -2.73 19.69
CA THR A 11 20.72 -3.15 20.84
C THR A 11 20.52 -1.98 21.81
N ALA A 12 19.53 -2.08 22.69
CA ALA A 12 19.32 -1.11 23.78
C ALA A 12 20.56 -0.92 24.69
N LYS A 13 21.51 -1.86 24.65
CA LYS A 13 22.79 -1.81 25.39
C LYS A 13 23.96 -1.29 24.53
N GLY A 14 23.70 -0.68 23.37
CA GLY A 14 24.72 -0.07 22.50
C GLY A 14 25.52 -1.07 21.64
N ARG A 15 25.28 -2.38 21.76
CA ARG A 15 26.00 -3.40 20.97
C ARG A 15 25.46 -3.46 19.54
N GLN A 16 26.34 -3.45 18.55
CA GLN A 16 25.98 -3.68 17.15
C GLN A 16 25.84 -5.19 16.88
N VAL A 17 24.73 -5.60 16.29
CA VAL A 17 24.44 -7.00 15.95
C VAL A 17 23.98 -7.09 14.51
N THR A 18 24.50 -8.06 13.77
CA THR A 18 24.06 -8.37 12.42
C THR A 18 22.79 -9.21 12.47
N LYS A 19 21.72 -8.77 11.80
CA LYS A 19 20.51 -9.57 11.60
C LYS A 19 20.80 -10.74 10.65
N PRO A 20 20.36 -11.98 10.97
CA PRO A 20 20.42 -13.09 10.02
C PRO A 20 19.70 -12.75 8.72
N ASN A 21 20.21 -13.24 7.58
CA ASN A 21 19.66 -12.95 6.27
C ASN A 21 18.16 -13.32 6.17
N ILE A 22 17.76 -14.44 6.78
CA ILE A 22 16.35 -14.87 6.83
C ILE A 22 15.45 -13.85 7.55
N VAL A 23 15.92 -13.24 8.64
CA VAL A 23 15.18 -12.20 9.37
C VAL A 23 15.10 -10.92 8.54
N ASN A 24 16.17 -10.55 7.83
CA ASN A 24 16.17 -9.39 6.94
C ASN A 24 15.18 -9.57 5.78
N ARG A 25 15.17 -10.76 5.16
CA ARG A 25 14.25 -11.11 4.07
C ARG A 25 12.80 -11.10 4.55
N TYR A 26 12.52 -11.68 5.72
CA TYR A 26 11.18 -11.65 6.32
C TYR A 26 10.71 -10.21 6.54
N ASN A 27 11.51 -9.38 7.21
CA ASN A 27 11.15 -7.99 7.51
C ASN A 27 10.88 -7.16 6.25
N LYS A 28 11.61 -7.42 5.16
CA LYS A 28 11.39 -6.74 3.87
C LYS A 28 10.07 -7.13 3.20
N CYS A 29 9.59 -8.36 3.41
CA CYS A 29 8.41 -8.90 2.72
C CYS A 29 7.13 -8.88 3.56
N MET A 30 7.23 -8.86 4.90
CA MET A 30 6.07 -9.02 5.80
C MET A 30 5.05 -7.88 5.73
N GLY A 31 5.48 -6.66 5.34
CA GLY A 31 4.65 -5.46 5.38
C GLY A 31 3.59 -5.35 4.27
N GLY A 32 3.50 -6.31 3.34
CA GLY A 32 2.59 -6.19 2.19
C GLY A 32 1.12 -5.99 2.58
N VAL A 33 0.65 -6.72 3.58
CA VAL A 33 -0.74 -6.63 4.08
C VAL A 33 -0.96 -5.32 4.83
N ASP A 34 -0.08 -4.99 5.78
CA ASP A 34 -0.17 -3.77 6.58
C ASP A 34 -0.12 -2.50 5.70
N CYS A 35 0.76 -2.49 4.69
CA CYS A 35 0.84 -1.41 3.71
C CYS A 35 -0.46 -1.29 2.91
N SER A 36 -1.04 -2.40 2.44
CA SER A 36 -2.32 -2.38 1.73
C SER A 36 -3.47 -1.90 2.62
N ASP A 37 -3.48 -2.28 3.88
CA ASP A 37 -4.53 -1.92 4.83
C ASP A 37 -4.42 -0.46 5.29
N ALA A 38 -3.20 0.05 5.49
CA ALA A 38 -2.92 1.47 5.74
C ALA A 38 -3.27 2.36 4.55
N MET A 39 -3.19 1.82 3.34
CA MET A 39 -3.55 2.53 2.10
C MET A 39 -5.06 2.66 1.86
N ARG A 40 -5.92 2.06 2.70
CA ARG A 40 -7.37 2.13 2.57
C ARG A 40 -7.89 3.54 2.87
N LEU A 41 -8.50 4.17 1.86
CA LEU A 41 -8.86 5.59 1.89
C LEU A 41 -10.09 5.93 2.75
N ALA A 42 -10.91 4.95 3.17
CA ALA A 42 -12.21 5.26 3.79
C ALA A 42 -12.48 4.43 5.05
N ASN A 43 -12.48 5.12 6.19
CA ASN A 43 -13.29 4.70 7.33
C ASN A 43 -14.71 5.17 7.09
N LEU A 44 -15.62 4.25 6.73
CA LEU A 44 -17.03 4.58 6.75
C LEU A 44 -17.43 5.02 8.16
N GLY A 45 -18.25 6.06 8.23
CA GLY A 45 -18.77 6.60 9.48
C GLY A 45 -19.22 5.49 10.44
N LYS A 46 -19.05 5.75 11.74
CA LYS A 46 -19.29 4.77 12.82
C LYS A 46 -20.68 4.12 12.80
N ARG A 47 -21.66 4.72 12.08
CA ARG A 47 -23.07 4.31 11.99
C ARG A 47 -23.49 3.53 10.72
N CYS A 48 -22.57 3.07 9.88
CA CYS A 48 -22.96 2.24 8.71
C CYS A 48 -23.21 0.78 9.08
N LYS A 49 -24.29 0.18 8.55
CA LYS A 49 -24.52 -1.28 8.60
C LYS A 49 -23.28 -2.01 8.06
N TRP A 50 -22.92 -3.15 8.66
CA TRP A 50 -21.75 -3.95 8.27
C TRP A 50 -21.73 -4.30 6.77
N THR A 51 -22.89 -4.60 6.17
CA THR A 51 -23.00 -4.89 4.73
C THR A 51 -22.49 -3.75 3.86
N LYS A 52 -22.83 -2.50 4.21
CA LYS A 52 -22.29 -1.31 3.53
C LYS A 52 -20.79 -1.24 3.73
N LYS A 53 -20.29 -1.43 4.97
CA LYS A 53 -18.84 -1.42 5.24
C LYS A 53 -18.09 -2.43 4.37
N PHE A 54 -18.65 -3.62 4.16
CA PHE A 54 -18.08 -4.63 3.29
C PHE A 54 -18.04 -4.19 1.81
N VAL A 55 -19.16 -3.70 1.27
CA VAL A 55 -19.22 -3.23 -0.13
C VAL A 55 -18.21 -2.11 -0.39
N PHE A 56 -18.15 -1.10 0.48
CA PHE A 56 -17.19 -0.02 0.30
C PHE A 56 -15.74 -0.47 0.53
N ALA A 57 -15.50 -1.47 1.39
CA ALA A 57 -14.18 -2.08 1.50
C ALA A 57 -13.76 -2.78 0.20
N LEU A 58 -14.69 -3.46 -0.49
CA LEU A 58 -14.44 -4.05 -1.80
C LEU A 58 -14.12 -2.99 -2.86
N ILE A 59 -14.93 -1.93 -2.93
CA ILE A 59 -14.70 -0.82 -3.86
C ILE A 59 -13.33 -0.18 -3.61
N GLY A 60 -12.97 0.09 -2.35
CA GLY A 60 -11.67 0.64 -1.99
C GLY A 60 -10.49 -0.26 -2.38
N ARG A 61 -10.63 -1.59 -2.24
CA ARG A 61 -9.61 -2.55 -2.71
C ARG A 61 -9.53 -2.60 -4.22
N ALA A 62 -10.66 -2.57 -4.93
CA ALA A 62 -10.69 -2.54 -6.39
C ALA A 62 -10.02 -1.29 -6.96
N ALA A 63 -10.31 -0.11 -6.39
CA ALA A 63 -9.69 1.15 -6.79
C ALA A 63 -8.17 1.16 -6.53
N LEU A 64 -7.71 0.64 -5.38
CA LEU A 64 -6.28 0.51 -5.09
C LEU A 64 -5.59 -0.42 -6.08
N ASN A 65 -6.19 -1.57 -6.39
CA ASN A 65 -5.65 -2.52 -7.36
C ASN A 65 -5.61 -1.91 -8.78
N ALA A 66 -6.64 -1.17 -9.18
CA ALA A 66 -6.66 -0.45 -10.45
C ALA A 66 -5.52 0.58 -10.53
N PHE A 67 -5.26 1.33 -9.44
CA PHE A 67 -4.12 2.24 -9.36
C PHE A 67 -2.77 1.52 -9.46
N ILE A 68 -2.60 0.36 -8.80
CA ILE A 68 -1.36 -0.43 -8.92
C ILE A 68 -1.12 -0.90 -10.36
N ILE A 69 -2.18 -1.32 -11.06
CA ILE A 69 -2.10 -1.71 -12.47
C ILE A 69 -1.73 -0.48 -13.32
N TYR A 70 -2.41 0.65 -13.10
CA TYR A 70 -2.09 1.91 -13.78
C TYR A 70 -0.63 2.34 -13.55
N ASP A 71 -0.15 2.28 -12.31
CA ASP A 71 1.22 2.68 -11.96
C ASP A 71 2.26 1.79 -12.65
N ARG A 72 1.98 0.48 -12.77
CA ARG A 72 2.88 -0.47 -13.45
C ARG A 72 2.93 -0.31 -14.97
N HIS A 73 1.82 0.05 -15.61
CA HIS A 73 1.70 0.02 -17.07
C HIS A 73 1.70 1.41 -17.72
N CYS A 74 1.26 2.44 -17.00
CA CYS A 74 1.01 3.77 -17.57
C CYS A 74 1.86 4.87 -16.93
N ALA A 75 2.45 4.68 -15.74
CA ALA A 75 3.21 5.74 -15.05
C ALA A 75 4.44 6.23 -15.82
N SER A 76 5.00 5.40 -16.70
CA SER A 76 6.11 5.79 -17.59
C SER A 76 5.71 6.87 -18.60
N PHE A 77 4.43 6.95 -18.96
CA PHE A 77 3.89 7.91 -19.93
C PHE A 77 3.16 9.06 -19.25
N HIS A 78 2.45 8.77 -18.16
CA HIS A 78 1.71 9.76 -17.40
C HIS A 78 1.67 9.36 -15.93
N LYS A 79 2.55 9.94 -15.12
CA LYS A 79 2.60 9.65 -13.68
C LYS A 79 1.53 10.44 -12.93
N LEU A 80 0.48 9.75 -12.49
CA LEU A 80 -0.50 10.31 -11.55
C LEU A 80 -0.13 9.94 -10.12
N CYS A 81 -0.23 10.90 -9.20
CA CYS A 81 -0.28 10.54 -7.79
C CYS A 81 -1.63 9.87 -7.49
N ARG A 82 -1.67 9.01 -6.47
CA ARG A 82 -2.86 8.24 -6.11
C ARG A 82 -4.10 9.10 -5.90
N TYR A 83 -3.94 10.28 -5.29
CA TYR A 83 -5.05 11.21 -5.08
C TYR A 83 -5.67 11.65 -6.42
N CYS A 84 -4.85 12.13 -7.36
CA CYS A 84 -5.32 12.56 -8.69
C CYS A 84 -5.96 11.40 -9.46
N PHE A 85 -5.41 10.19 -9.38
CA PHE A 85 -6.03 9.01 -9.99
C PHE A 85 -7.43 8.74 -9.41
N MET A 86 -7.61 8.86 -8.09
CA MET A 86 -8.91 8.66 -7.46
C MET A 86 -9.91 9.75 -7.83
N VAL A 87 -9.47 11.01 -7.96
CA VAL A 87 -10.32 12.11 -8.43
C VAL A 87 -10.81 11.82 -9.85
N GLN A 88 -9.92 11.49 -10.79
CA GLN A 88 -10.30 11.15 -12.16
C GLN A 88 -11.23 9.94 -12.23
N LEU A 89 -10.99 8.93 -11.41
CA LEU A 89 -11.86 7.75 -11.33
C LEU A 89 -13.27 8.14 -10.88
N VAL A 90 -13.39 9.02 -9.88
CA VAL A 90 -14.67 9.51 -9.38
C VAL A 90 -15.36 10.39 -10.43
N GLU A 91 -14.65 11.33 -11.06
CA GLU A 91 -15.17 12.16 -12.15
C GLU A 91 -15.70 11.31 -13.30
N PHE A 92 -14.94 10.31 -13.74
CA PHE A 92 -15.36 9.37 -14.77
C PHE A 92 -16.62 8.57 -14.38
N LEU A 93 -16.68 8.08 -13.13
CA LEU A 93 -17.82 7.32 -12.62
C LEU A 93 -19.09 8.16 -12.43
N MET A 94 -18.95 9.45 -12.13
CA MET A 94 -20.08 10.38 -12.00
C MET A 94 -20.67 10.78 -13.35
N GLY A 95 -19.97 10.45 -14.45
CA GLY A 95 -20.27 10.91 -15.80
C GLY A 95 -19.87 12.38 -15.91
N ASN A 96 -18.96 12.71 -16.82
CA ASN A 96 -18.63 14.11 -17.10
C ASN A 96 -19.92 14.85 -17.50
N TRP A 97 -20.49 15.65 -16.60
CA TRP A 97 -21.63 16.54 -16.87
C TRP A 97 -21.14 17.85 -17.48
#